data_AF-A0AAW7E4L6-F1
#
_entry.id   AF-A0AAW7E4L6-F1
#
_cell.length_a   1.000
_cell.length_b   1.000
_cell.length_c   1.000
_cell.angle_alpha   90.00
_cell.angle_beta   90.00
_cell.angle_gamma   90.00
#
_symmetry.space_group_name_H-M   'P 1'
#
loop_
_entity.id
_entity.type
_entity.pdbx_description
1 polymer ?
#
loop_
_entity_poly.entity_id
_entity_poly.type
_entity_poly.pdbx_seq_one_letter_code
_entity_poly.pdbx_strand_id
1 'polypeptide(L)'
;MRIYPRVGFTITAEDIDLKENTSTDYQKYFIYLDDCHEIMPIFKSIQPISNLRYNIKEQDFDACCRNDFEHSTVLILIEKLKEKADNVDSKKLYNFINLVIACLEQQMKFGHYVVIAGNL
;
A
#
# COMPACT_ATOMS: atom_id res chain seq x y z
N MET A 1 -31.31 2.27 3.72
CA MET A 1 -29.86 2.50 3.84
C MET A 1 -29.16 1.55 2.87
N ARG A 2 -28.66 2.04 1.73
CA ARG A 2 -27.85 1.21 0.82
C ARG A 2 -26.45 1.15 1.41
N ILE A 3 -26.01 -0.05 1.79
CA ILE A 3 -24.65 -0.32 2.24
C ILE A 3 -23.83 -0.51 0.96
N TYR A 4 -23.13 0.52 0.50
CA TYR A 4 -22.08 0.32 -0.48
C TYR A 4 -20.86 -0.27 0.24
N PRO A 5 -20.23 -1.34 -0.28
CA PRO A 5 -18.96 -1.79 0.25
C PRO A 5 -17.98 -0.61 0.22
N ARG A 6 -17.23 -0.44 1.30
CA ARG A 6 -16.19 0.60 1.40
C ARG A 6 -15.07 0.21 0.43
N VAL A 7 -14.95 0.95 -0.67
CA VAL A 7 -13.92 0.74 -1.70
C VAL A 7 -12.61 1.40 -1.27
N GLY A 8 -11.51 0.69 -1.40
CA GLY A 8 -10.21 1.15 -0.96
C GLY A 8 -9.12 0.09 -1.14
N PHE A 9 -8.08 0.24 -0.34
CA PHE A 9 -6.92 -0.64 -0.34
C PHE A 9 -6.68 -1.21 1.04
N THR A 10 -6.38 -2.49 1.10
CA THR A 10 -5.80 -3.11 2.29
C THR A 10 -4.29 -3.17 2.11
N ILE A 11 -3.55 -2.73 3.11
CA ILE A 11 -2.09 -2.92 3.20
C ILE A 11 -1.83 -4.04 4.20
N THR A 12 -1.22 -5.12 3.71
CA THR A 12 -0.83 -6.27 4.52
C THR A 12 0.65 -6.63 4.40
N ALA A 13 1.10 -7.55 5.23
CA ALA A 13 2.44 -8.08 5.25
C ALA A 13 2.36 -9.60 5.06
N GLU A 14 3.19 -10.12 4.17
CA GLU A 14 3.25 -11.56 3.90
C GLU A 14 4.67 -12.08 3.95
N ASP A 15 4.81 -13.33 4.38
CA ASP A 15 6.09 -14.03 4.39
C ASP A 15 6.52 -14.48 2.98
N ILE A 16 7.67 -15.17 2.91
CA ILE A 16 8.23 -15.67 1.65
C ILE A 16 7.35 -16.75 0.99
N ASP A 17 6.46 -17.39 1.76
CA ASP A 17 5.53 -18.41 1.28
C ASP A 17 4.15 -17.81 0.90
N LEU A 18 4.04 -16.47 0.85
CA LEU A 18 2.82 -15.72 0.56
C LEU A 18 1.69 -15.99 1.58
N LYS A 19 2.07 -16.18 2.84
CA LYS A 19 1.12 -16.28 3.95
C LYS A 19 1.07 -14.98 4.71
N GLU A 20 -0.14 -14.56 5.04
CA GLU A 20 -0.37 -13.41 5.92
C GLU A 20 0.23 -13.65 7.31
N ASN A 21 0.75 -12.59 7.91
CA ASN A 21 1.25 -12.64 9.27
C ASN A 21 0.10 -12.88 10.28
N THR A 22 0.27 -13.83 11.20
CA THR A 22 -0.71 -14.19 12.24
C THR A 22 -0.31 -13.75 13.65
N SER A 23 0.71 -12.90 13.78
CA SER A 23 1.14 -12.34 15.07
C SER A 23 0.03 -11.53 15.72
N THR A 24 -0.05 -11.56 17.05
CA THR A 24 -1.02 -10.77 17.81
C THR A 24 -0.75 -9.25 17.73
N ASP A 25 0.49 -8.87 17.44
CA ASP A 25 0.92 -7.47 17.30
C ASP A 25 0.74 -6.95 15.87
N TYR A 26 0.31 -7.81 14.95
CA TYR A 26 0.10 -7.48 13.56
C TYR A 26 -1.24 -6.77 13.35
N GLN A 27 -1.23 -5.70 12.56
CA GLN A 27 -2.44 -4.99 12.16
C GLN A 27 -2.49 -4.81 10.65
N LYS A 28 -3.65 -5.11 10.07
CA LYS A 28 -3.99 -4.76 8.70
C LYS A 28 -4.49 -3.32 8.66
N TYR A 29 -4.08 -2.58 7.64
CA TYR A 29 -4.52 -1.21 7.44
C TYR A 29 -5.45 -1.14 6.24
N PHE A 30 -6.54 -0.39 6.36
CA PHE A 30 -7.45 -0.12 5.26
C PHE A 30 -7.46 1.38 4.97
N ILE A 31 -7.30 1.74 3.70
CA ILE A 31 -7.32 3.13 3.23
C ILE A 31 -8.45 3.28 2.22
N TYR A 32 -9.33 4.26 2.42
CA TYR A 32 -10.40 4.56 1.47
C TYR A 32 -9.85 5.08 0.15
N LEU A 33 -10.45 4.66 -0.95
CA LEU A 33 -10.04 5.11 -2.29
C LEU A 33 -10.14 6.63 -2.43
N ASP A 34 -11.17 7.24 -1.84
CA ASP A 34 -11.40 8.70 -1.84
C ASP A 34 -10.25 9.48 -1.17
N ASP A 35 -9.60 8.88 -0.17
CA ASP A 35 -8.44 9.49 0.50
C ASP A 35 -7.14 9.26 -0.31
N CYS A 36 -7.12 8.26 -1.19
CA CYS A 36 -5.93 7.87 -1.96
C CYS A 36 -5.68 8.68 -3.23
N HIS A 37 -6.63 9.50 -3.69
CA HIS A 37 -6.52 10.19 -4.99
C HIS A 37 -5.18 10.92 -5.16
N GLU A 38 -4.71 11.60 -4.11
CA GLU A 38 -3.47 12.40 -4.12
C GLU A 38 -2.17 11.59 -4.10
N ILE A 39 -2.22 10.34 -3.62
CA ILE A 39 -1.04 9.47 -3.50
C ILE A 39 -1.02 8.35 -4.54
N MET A 40 -2.13 8.12 -5.24
CA MET A 40 -2.24 7.08 -6.26
C MET A 40 -1.24 7.21 -7.41
N PRO A 41 -0.92 8.43 -7.91
CA PRO A 41 0.15 8.59 -8.88
C PRO A 41 1.52 8.08 -8.39
N ILE A 42 1.78 8.14 -7.09
CA ILE A 42 3.04 7.67 -6.50
C ILE A 42 3.10 6.14 -6.54
N PHE A 43 2.03 5.45 -6.12
CA PHE A 43 1.95 3.98 -6.24
C PHE A 43 2.08 3.52 -7.69
N LYS A 44 1.38 4.17 -8.63
CA LYS A 44 1.45 3.87 -10.07
C LYS A 44 2.82 4.12 -10.69
N SER A 45 3.65 4.98 -10.08
CA SER A 45 4.99 5.30 -10.58
C SER A 45 6.05 4.24 -10.26
N ILE A 46 5.69 3.22 -9.47
CA ILE A 46 6.57 2.11 -9.13
C ILE A 46 6.25 0.97 -10.10
N GLN A 47 7.16 0.69 -11.02
CA GLN A 47 6.99 -0.34 -12.05
C GLN A 47 8.34 -1.03 -12.33
N PRO A 48 8.35 -2.34 -12.66
CA PRO A 48 7.20 -3.24 -12.71
C PRO A 48 6.75 -3.68 -11.30
N ILE A 49 5.47 -4.03 -11.16
CA ILE A 49 4.90 -4.58 -9.92
C ILE A 49 4.73 -6.09 -10.06
N SER A 50 5.05 -6.83 -9.01
CA SER A 50 4.83 -8.29 -9.02
C SER A 50 3.45 -8.59 -8.46
N ASN A 51 2.78 -9.57 -9.04
CA ASN A 51 1.66 -10.26 -8.43
C ASN A 51 2.09 -11.71 -8.25
N LEU A 52 2.71 -11.99 -7.11
CA LEU A 52 3.41 -13.23 -6.82
C LEU A 52 2.47 -14.41 -6.75
N ARG A 53 1.22 -14.18 -6.36
CA ARG A 53 0.18 -15.22 -6.29
C ARG A 53 -0.15 -15.82 -7.65
N TYR A 54 -0.09 -15.02 -8.72
CA TYR A 54 -0.31 -15.48 -10.09
C TYR A 54 0.99 -15.61 -10.90
N ASN A 55 2.14 -15.32 -10.27
CA ASN A 55 3.46 -15.31 -10.90
C ASN A 55 3.50 -14.43 -12.17
N ILE A 56 2.86 -13.26 -12.13
CA ILE A 56 2.84 -12.29 -13.22
C ILE A 56 3.54 -11.00 -12.79
N LYS A 57 4.14 -10.32 -13.77
CA LYS A 57 4.62 -8.94 -13.62
C LYS A 57 3.61 -8.02 -14.28
N GLU A 58 3.01 -7.16 -13.47
CA GLU A 58 2.10 -6.14 -13.95
C GLU A 58 2.91 -4.91 -14.35
N GLN A 59 2.55 -4.34 -15.50
CA GLN A 59 3.18 -3.11 -15.94
C GLN A 59 2.67 -1.92 -15.14
N ASP A 60 1.47 -1.99 -14.59
CA ASP A 60 0.85 -0.91 -13.83
C ASP A 60 0.39 -1.41 -12.45
N PHE A 61 0.22 -0.46 -11.52
CA PHE A 61 -0.47 -0.73 -10.27
C PHE A 61 -1.93 -1.02 -10.55
N ASP A 62 -2.38 -2.24 -10.27
CA ASP A 62 -3.76 -2.63 -10.43
C ASP A 62 -4.54 -2.31 -9.14
N ALA A 63 -5.38 -1.29 -9.23
CA ALA A 63 -6.20 -0.85 -8.10
C ALA A 63 -7.34 -1.81 -7.75
N CYS A 64 -7.65 -2.79 -8.60
CA CYS A 64 -8.62 -3.85 -8.38
C CYS A 64 -7.96 -5.13 -7.84
N CYS A 65 -6.67 -5.29 -8.07
CA CYS A 65 -5.95 -6.52 -7.78
C CYS A 65 -4.92 -6.31 -6.68
N ARG A 66 -4.05 -7.31 -6.55
CA ARG A 66 -3.04 -7.45 -5.53
C ARG A 66 -1.70 -7.00 -6.11
N ASN A 67 -1.01 -6.12 -5.39
CA ASN A 67 0.28 -5.60 -5.76
C ASN A 67 1.29 -6.00 -4.67
N ASP A 68 2.24 -6.86 -5.00
CA ASP A 68 3.28 -7.33 -4.09
C ASP A 68 4.56 -6.51 -4.24
N PHE A 69 5.03 -5.96 -3.12
CA PHE A 69 6.22 -5.12 -3.07
C PHE A 69 7.29 -5.73 -2.16
N GLU A 70 8.49 -5.91 -2.70
CA GLU A 70 9.68 -6.15 -1.90
C GLU A 70 10.05 -4.92 -1.09
N HIS A 71 10.74 -5.13 0.03
CA HIS A 71 11.20 -4.05 0.92
C HIS A 71 11.96 -2.95 0.21
N SER A 72 12.85 -3.29 -0.72
CA SER A 72 13.59 -2.33 -1.55
C SER A 72 12.67 -1.38 -2.30
N THR A 73 11.56 -1.91 -2.82
CA THR A 73 10.57 -1.17 -3.58
C THR A 73 9.68 -0.32 -2.66
N VAL A 74 9.34 -0.85 -1.48
CA VAL A 74 8.61 -0.11 -0.45
C VAL A 74 9.42 1.10 0.05
N LEU A 75 10.74 0.98 0.18
CA LEU A 75 11.60 2.10 0.56
C LEU A 75 11.55 3.24 -0.47
N ILE A 76 11.62 2.92 -1.76
CA ILE A 76 11.48 3.92 -2.84
C ILE A 76 10.10 4.60 -2.78
N LEU A 77 9.05 3.83 -2.51
CA LEU A 77 7.70 4.35 -2.35
C LEU A 77 7.61 5.32 -1.15
N ILE A 78 8.22 4.95 -0.01
CA ILE A 78 8.30 5.79 1.18
C ILE A 78 9.03 7.11 0.88
N GLU A 79 10.15 7.06 0.15
CA GLU A 79 10.90 8.27 -0.24
C GLU A 79 10.03 9.22 -1.07
N LYS A 80 9.35 8.72 -2.10
CA LYS A 80 8.42 9.53 -2.92
C LYS A 80 7.25 10.09 -2.11
N LEU A 81 6.73 9.34 -1.14
CA LEU A 81 5.69 9.82 -0.23
C LEU A 81 6.21 10.94 0.68
N LYS A 82 7.44 10.82 1.21
CA LYS A 82 8.08 11.88 2.00
C LYS A 82 8.27 13.15 1.19
N GLU A 83 8.77 13.04 -0.04
CA GLU A 83 8.88 14.17 -0.96
C GLU A 83 7.52 14.85 -1.21
N LYS A 84 6.45 14.08 -1.45
CA LYS A 84 5.10 14.64 -1.58
C LYS A 84 4.64 15.31 -0.28
N ALA A 85 4.89 14.71 0.88
CA ALA A 85 4.51 15.28 2.17
C ALA A 85 5.18 16.65 2.41
N ASP A 86 6.44 16.81 2.04
CA ASP A 86 7.18 18.06 2.21
C ASP A 86 6.67 19.20 1.29
N ASN A 87 5.92 18.85 0.24
CA ASN A 87 5.42 19.79 -0.77
C ASN A 87 3.90 20.03 -0.70
N VAL A 88 3.20 19.61 0.37
CA VAL A 88 1.75 19.84 0.52
C VAL A 88 1.43 20.92 1.56
N ASP A 89 0.59 21.87 1.18
CA ASP A 89 0.12 22.93 2.09
C ASP A 89 -0.98 22.45 3.06
N SER A 90 -1.65 21.35 2.72
CA SER A 90 -2.75 20.81 3.52
C SER A 90 -2.23 19.95 4.67
N LYS A 91 -2.40 20.42 5.91
CA LYS A 91 -2.11 19.65 7.12
C LYS A 91 -2.85 18.29 7.14
N LYS A 92 -4.07 18.23 6.59
CA LYS A 92 -4.83 16.98 6.49
C LYS A 92 -4.11 15.98 5.59
N LEU A 93 -3.67 16.43 4.41
CA LEU A 93 -2.96 15.58 3.45
C LEU A 93 -1.58 15.17 3.96
N TYR A 94 -0.85 16.09 4.59
CA TYR A 94 0.43 15.80 5.25
C TYR A 94 0.30 14.68 6.28
N ASN A 95 -0.69 14.80 7.19
CA ASN A 95 -0.95 13.79 8.20
C ASN A 95 -1.34 12.44 7.59
N PHE A 96 -2.16 12.46 6.54
CA PHE A 96 -2.55 11.26 5.83
C PHE A 96 -1.35 10.55 5.20
N ILE A 97 -0.50 11.27 4.47
CA ILE A 97 0.70 10.70 3.84
C ILE A 97 1.62 10.07 4.89
N ASN A 98 1.86 10.76 6.01
CA ASN A 98 2.67 10.22 7.11
C ASN A 98 2.06 8.97 7.74
N LEU A 99 0.73 8.88 7.79
CA LEU A 99 0.05 7.68 8.27
C LEU A 99 0.26 6.52 7.29
N VAL A 100 0.20 6.76 5.98
CA VAL A 100 0.51 5.74 4.95
C VAL A 100 1.97 5.28 5.07
N ILE A 101 2.92 6.20 5.23
CA ILE A 101 4.34 5.86 5.46
C ILE A 101 4.48 4.95 6.68
N ALA A 102 3.88 5.33 7.81
CA ALA A 102 3.93 4.53 9.03
C ALA A 102 3.33 3.14 8.84
N CYS A 103 2.23 3.01 8.08
CA CYS A 103 1.64 1.72 7.74
C CYS A 103 2.62 0.85 6.95
N LEU A 104 3.26 1.40 5.91
CA LEU A 104 4.24 0.68 5.08
C LEU A 104 5.45 0.22 5.91
N GLU A 105 6.05 1.13 6.69
CA GLU A 105 7.17 0.82 7.58
C GLU A 105 6.80 -0.24 8.62
N GLN A 106 5.57 -0.22 9.13
CA GLN A 106 5.08 -1.24 10.04
C GLN A 106 4.96 -2.61 9.33
N GLN A 107 4.37 -2.67 8.13
CA GLN A 107 4.24 -3.94 7.41
C GLN A 107 5.59 -4.58 7.08
N MET A 108 6.61 -3.78 6.77
CA MET A 108 7.97 -4.28 6.51
C MET A 108 8.57 -5.04 7.71
N LYS A 109 8.13 -4.76 8.94
CA LYS A 109 8.60 -5.50 10.14
C LYS A 109 8.00 -6.91 10.24
N PHE A 110 6.88 -7.16 9.57
CA PHE A 110 6.08 -8.38 9.75
C PHE A 110 6.09 -9.31 8.53
N GLY A 111 6.56 -8.88 7.37
CA GLY A 111 6.54 -9.68 6.16
C GLY A 111 7.78 -9.47 5.32
N HIS A 112 8.06 -10.43 4.44
CA HIS A 112 9.02 -10.29 3.35
C HIS A 112 8.47 -9.37 2.24
N TYR A 113 7.16 -9.42 2.02
CA TYR A 113 6.44 -8.58 1.07
C TYR A 113 5.44 -7.67 1.78
N VAL A 114 5.30 -6.46 1.27
CA VAL A 114 4.16 -5.59 1.57
C VAL A 114 3.17 -5.70 0.43
N VAL A 115 1.92 -5.99 0.76
CA VAL A 115 0.88 -6.25 -0.22
C VAL A 115 -0.15 -5.14 -0.17
N ILE A 116 -0.44 -4.52 -1.31
CA ILE A 116 -1.51 -3.53 -1.44
C ILE A 116 -2.58 -4.12 -2.36
N ALA A 117 -3.74 -4.44 -1.78
CA ALA A 117 -4.83 -5.09 -2.48
C ALA A 117 -6.08 -4.21 -2.48
N GLY A 118 -6.62 -3.96 -3.67
CA GLY A 118 -7.91 -3.29 -3.83
C GLY A 118 -9.10 -4.16 -3.43
N ASN A 119 -10.18 -3.54 -2.97
CA ASN A 119 -11.49 -4.18 -2.82
C ASN A 119 -12.56 -3.40 -3.60
N LEU A 120 -12.57 -3.56 -4.92
CA LEU A 120 -13.60 -3.02 -5.81
C LEU A 120 -14.80 -3.96 -5.92
#